data_AF-A0A960TNJ5-F1
#
_entry.id   AF-A0A960TNJ5-F1
#
_cell.length_a   1.000
_cell.length_b   1.000
_cell.length_c   1.000
_cell.angle_alpha   90.00
_cell.angle_beta   90.00
_cell.angle_gamma   90.00
#
_symmetry.space_group_name_H-M   'P 1'
#
loop_
_entity.id
_entity.type
_entity.pdbx_description
1 polymer ?
#
loop_
_entity_poly.entity_id
_entity_poly.type
_entity_poly.pdbx_seq_one_letter_code
_entity_poly.pdbx_strand_id
1 'polypeptide(L)'
;MMKAASPFGFRVGRGTLDNFASPSFTTHSSTIAHKVHRISELILYPTRFTLQRIARIIQPAPGNRSRSLRRISSTAWTVLGIPFGAAALAAGLPLRALDHCFRPPFSYMKAPNAQEPRALEDRKVLHIRTHNLGLVPTSLSTLNDLSDPLERARTILNWIIKGSNQPDMIFFQEVFHEDAQRLLCEGLAAAYPYILHSICPTFLGLSSGYCVASKFPIDEIEFHRFHQMIGPEKLSQRGILRVRIPAEGGFLDLFALHAQAIQGKRRAKVRLAQYAQLEAMVAASDSAFKVILGDFNTSRLTLEGADNLDPPGLSEAAVYKALQESYRDLFLEDHDELGNRTKGARLFTDDPLPEPTGSWAFGPQGTTGTALKKWVCGVKRKSGERERPITWGTPEWQREQPACTARLDYILLPKESRLKGRAEVRRTEVPSDATSAPSDHLAVDAIIEKFI
;
A
#
# COMPACT_ATOMS: atom_id res chain seq x y z
N MET A 1 4.69 14.97 -28.71
CA MET A 1 5.87 14.41 -28.02
C MET A 1 5.80 14.82 -26.55
N MET A 2 5.63 13.88 -25.61
CA MET A 2 5.74 14.20 -24.19
C MET A 2 7.16 14.70 -23.90
N LYS A 3 7.31 15.81 -23.17
CA LYS A 3 8.58 16.12 -22.51
C LYS A 3 8.93 14.93 -21.64
N ALA A 4 10.17 14.44 -21.74
CA ALA A 4 10.65 13.35 -20.91
C ALA A 4 10.29 13.65 -19.44
N ALA A 5 9.61 12.72 -18.78
CA ALA A 5 9.25 12.88 -17.38
C ALA A 5 10.53 13.21 -16.59
N SER A 6 10.42 14.12 -15.62
CA SER A 6 11.53 14.36 -14.69
C SER A 6 11.89 13.02 -14.05
N PRO A 7 13.18 12.70 -13.84
CA PRO A 7 13.57 11.47 -13.14
C PRO A 7 12.99 11.37 -11.73
N PHE A 8 12.39 12.46 -11.23
CA PHE A 8 11.78 12.56 -9.92
C PHE A 8 10.25 12.58 -9.93
N GLY A 9 9.58 12.62 -11.09
CA GLY A 9 8.12 12.66 -11.11
C GLY A 9 7.47 13.06 -12.43
N PHE A 10 6.14 13.08 -12.42
CA PHE A 10 5.32 13.51 -13.55
C PHE A 10 4.02 14.16 -13.06
N ARG A 11 3.42 15.00 -13.90
CA ARG A 11 2.09 15.59 -13.71
C ARG A 11 1.32 15.48 -15.02
N VAL A 12 0.10 14.97 -14.98
CA VAL A 12 -0.72 14.65 -16.15
C VAL A 12 -2.17 15.01 -15.88
N GLY A 13 -2.70 15.96 -16.65
CA GLY A 13 -4.12 16.35 -16.62
C GLY A 13 -5.01 15.47 -17.50
N ARG A 14 -6.32 15.69 -17.40
CA ARG A 14 -7.39 14.83 -17.93
C ARG A 14 -7.24 14.46 -19.40
N GLY A 15 -7.02 15.45 -20.26
CA GLY A 15 -6.89 15.19 -21.70
C GLY A 15 -5.72 14.27 -22.05
N THR A 16 -4.64 14.28 -21.25
CA THR A 16 -3.53 13.34 -21.43
C THR A 16 -3.82 12.00 -20.75
N LEU A 17 -4.50 11.98 -19.59
CA LEU A 17 -4.96 10.74 -18.95
C LEU A 17 -5.86 9.92 -19.88
N ASP A 18 -6.81 10.56 -20.57
CA ASP A 18 -7.71 9.89 -21.51
C ASP A 18 -6.95 9.26 -22.70
N ASN A 19 -5.79 9.79 -23.09
CA ASN A 19 -4.93 9.15 -24.10
C ASN A 19 -4.24 7.86 -23.59
N PHE A 20 -4.12 7.70 -22.28
CA PHE A 20 -3.62 6.48 -21.63
C PHE A 20 -4.75 5.51 -21.25
N ALA A 21 -6.01 5.89 -21.46
CA ALA A 21 -7.15 5.09 -21.05
C ALA A 21 -7.23 3.77 -21.85
N SER A 22 -7.38 2.67 -21.12
CA SER A 22 -7.59 1.33 -21.67
C SER A 22 -8.85 0.71 -21.06
N PRO A 23 -9.70 0.00 -21.83
CA PRO A 23 -10.87 -0.68 -21.28
C PRO A 23 -10.51 -1.92 -20.45
N SER A 24 -9.26 -2.38 -20.54
CA SER A 24 -8.74 -3.57 -19.85
C SER A 24 -7.37 -3.30 -19.24
N PHE A 25 -6.93 -4.20 -18.36
CA PHE A 25 -5.64 -4.11 -17.71
C PHE A 25 -4.49 -4.22 -18.72
N THR A 26 -3.70 -3.15 -18.82
CA THR A 26 -2.51 -3.11 -19.67
C THR A 26 -1.36 -2.40 -18.95
N THR A 27 -0.14 -2.93 -19.06
CA THR A 27 1.07 -2.33 -18.49
C THR A 27 2.00 -1.77 -19.56
N HIS A 28 1.57 -1.81 -20.83
CA HIS A 28 2.36 -1.50 -22.00
C HIS A 28 1.58 -0.63 -22.98
N SER A 29 2.31 0.26 -23.65
CA SER A 29 1.76 1.17 -24.66
C SER A 29 1.44 0.50 -26.00
N SER A 30 1.94 -0.73 -26.23
CA SER A 30 1.73 -1.45 -27.49
C SER A 30 1.72 -2.97 -27.33
N THR A 31 1.07 -3.65 -28.29
CA THR A 31 1.05 -5.12 -28.39
C THR A 31 2.44 -5.72 -28.53
N ILE A 32 3.36 -5.03 -29.22
CA ILE A 32 4.75 -5.49 -29.39
C ILE A 32 5.46 -5.48 -28.05
N ALA A 33 5.37 -4.37 -27.30
CA ALA A 33 5.95 -4.26 -25.96
C ALA A 33 5.39 -5.36 -25.03
N HIS A 34 4.08 -5.60 -25.06
CA HIS A 34 3.48 -6.70 -24.31
C HIS A 34 4.04 -8.08 -24.72
N LYS A 35 4.26 -8.35 -26.02
CA LYS A 35 4.91 -9.60 -26.46
C LYS A 35 6.35 -9.72 -25.96
N VAL A 36 7.14 -8.65 -26.06
CA VAL A 36 8.52 -8.61 -25.53
C VAL A 36 8.53 -8.87 -24.03
N HIS A 37 7.61 -8.25 -23.28
CA HIS A 37 7.39 -8.52 -21.88
C HIS A 37 7.12 -10.01 -21.61
N ARG A 38 6.14 -10.62 -22.29
CA ARG A 38 5.80 -12.04 -22.10
C ARG A 38 6.98 -12.97 -22.38
N ILE A 39 7.78 -12.66 -23.41
CA ILE A 39 9.01 -13.40 -23.71
C ILE A 39 10.04 -13.22 -22.57
N SER A 40 10.23 -12.00 -22.08
CA SER A 40 11.14 -11.73 -20.95
C SER A 40 10.70 -12.47 -19.68
N GLU A 41 9.41 -12.53 -19.40
CA GLU A 41 8.83 -13.24 -18.26
C GLU A 41 9.05 -14.75 -18.38
N LEU A 42 8.85 -15.30 -19.58
CA LEU A 42 9.10 -16.72 -19.87
C LEU A 42 10.57 -17.07 -19.66
N ILE A 43 11.49 -16.23 -20.16
CA ILE A 43 12.93 -16.42 -20.00
C ILE A 43 13.35 -16.30 -18.53
N LEU A 44 12.78 -15.37 -17.77
CA LEU A 44 13.08 -15.15 -16.34
C LEU A 44 12.40 -16.17 -15.41
N TYR A 45 11.50 -17.00 -15.92
CA TYR A 45 10.75 -17.98 -15.11
C TYR A 45 11.66 -18.91 -14.29
N PRO A 46 12.72 -19.53 -14.84
CA PRO A 46 13.62 -20.39 -14.07
C PRO A 46 14.29 -19.67 -12.90
N THR A 47 14.65 -18.39 -13.08
CA THR A 47 15.22 -17.55 -12.01
C THR A 47 14.22 -17.37 -10.87
N ARG A 48 12.98 -16.99 -11.19
CA ARG A 48 11.91 -16.80 -10.18
C ARG A 48 11.59 -18.08 -9.44
N PHE A 49 11.48 -19.18 -10.19
CA PHE A 49 11.27 -20.50 -9.61
C PHE A 49 12.40 -20.87 -8.63
N THR A 50 13.65 -20.65 -9.02
CA THR A 50 14.82 -20.90 -8.16
C THR A 50 14.79 -20.03 -6.91
N LEU A 51 14.51 -18.73 -7.02
CA LEU A 51 14.38 -17.82 -5.88
C LEU A 51 13.24 -18.23 -4.93
N GLN A 52 12.10 -18.65 -5.47
CA GLN A 52 10.98 -19.14 -4.66
C GLN A 52 11.34 -20.44 -3.91
N ARG A 53 12.12 -21.33 -4.53
CA ARG A 53 12.62 -22.54 -3.86
C ARG A 53 13.59 -22.21 -2.74
N ILE A 54 14.53 -21.29 -2.98
CA ILE A 54 15.45 -20.79 -1.96
C ILE A 54 14.65 -20.19 -0.79
N ALA A 55 13.66 -19.35 -1.08
CA ALA A 55 12.79 -18.76 -0.07
C ALA A 55 12.10 -19.82 0.80
N ARG A 56 11.57 -20.89 0.19
CA ARG A 56 10.94 -22.00 0.92
C ARG A 56 11.92 -22.86 1.74
N ILE A 57 13.20 -22.89 1.35
CA ILE A 57 14.26 -23.55 2.14
C ILE A 57 14.58 -22.71 3.39
N ILE A 58 14.72 -21.38 3.20
CA ILE A 58 15.01 -20.43 4.28
C ILE A 58 13.83 -20.38 5.26
N GLN A 59 12.60 -20.34 4.74
CA GLN A 59 11.37 -20.23 5.51
C GLN A 59 10.38 -21.35 5.14
N PRO A 60 10.52 -22.54 5.75
CA PRO A 60 9.61 -23.65 5.51
C PRO A 60 8.23 -23.38 6.11
N ALA A 61 7.17 -23.71 5.35
CA ALA A 61 5.79 -23.53 5.80
C ALA A 61 5.52 -24.21 7.17
N PRO A 62 4.77 -23.57 8.07
CA PRO A 62 4.43 -24.13 9.37
C PRO A 62 3.64 -25.45 9.24
N GLY A 63 3.77 -26.34 10.24
CA GLY A 63 2.96 -27.56 10.35
C GLY A 63 3.40 -28.79 9.55
N ASN A 64 4.37 -28.71 8.63
CA ASN A 64 4.73 -29.87 7.80
C ASN A 64 5.79 -30.78 8.48
N ARG A 65 5.40 -31.99 8.90
CA ARG A 65 6.26 -32.98 9.60
C ARG A 65 7.24 -33.74 8.69
N SER A 66 7.08 -33.71 7.37
CA SER A 66 7.96 -34.42 6.40
C SER A 66 9.27 -33.66 6.08
N ARG A 67 9.93 -33.12 7.11
CA ARG A 67 10.98 -32.10 6.97
C ARG A 67 12.28 -32.59 6.31
N SER A 68 12.68 -33.84 6.46
CA SER A 68 14.00 -34.32 5.99
C SER A 68 14.05 -34.56 4.48
N LEU A 69 13.13 -35.39 3.96
CA LEU A 69 13.13 -35.78 2.55
C LEU A 69 12.82 -34.61 1.60
N ARG A 70 11.88 -33.72 1.97
CA ARG A 70 11.59 -32.51 1.17
C ARG A 70 12.74 -31.51 1.18
N ARG A 71 13.53 -31.44 2.26
CA ARG A 71 14.73 -30.57 2.29
C ARG A 71 15.80 -31.08 1.35
N ILE A 72 16.10 -32.38 1.36
CA ILE A 72 17.12 -32.97 0.49
C ILE A 72 16.76 -32.75 -0.98
N SER A 73 15.53 -33.07 -1.38
CA SER A 73 15.09 -32.87 -2.77
C SER A 73 15.04 -31.39 -3.15
N SER A 74 14.54 -30.51 -2.27
CA SER A 74 14.51 -29.07 -2.54
C SER A 74 15.91 -28.47 -2.66
N THR A 75 16.88 -28.92 -1.86
CA THR A 75 18.27 -28.48 -1.95
C THR A 75 18.90 -28.93 -3.25
N ALA A 76 18.73 -30.20 -3.65
CA ALA A 76 19.25 -30.71 -4.91
C ALA A 76 18.71 -29.92 -6.12
N TRP A 77 17.39 -29.69 -6.18
CA TRP A 77 16.78 -28.88 -7.22
C TRP A 77 17.25 -27.42 -7.20
N THR A 78 17.54 -26.87 -6.03
CA THR A 78 18.06 -25.50 -5.91
C THR A 78 19.47 -25.40 -6.46
N VAL A 79 20.36 -26.32 -6.09
CA VAL A 79 21.74 -26.36 -6.58
C VAL A 79 21.76 -26.54 -8.11
N LEU A 80 20.94 -27.46 -8.62
CA LEU A 80 20.81 -27.68 -10.06
C LEU A 80 20.15 -26.51 -10.78
N GLY A 81 19.24 -25.79 -10.13
CA GLY A 81 18.51 -24.65 -10.70
C GLY A 81 19.33 -23.36 -10.79
N ILE A 82 20.38 -23.19 -9.97
CA ILE A 82 21.20 -21.95 -9.94
C ILE A 82 21.81 -21.61 -11.31
N PRO A 83 22.49 -22.53 -12.04
CA PRO A 83 23.06 -22.21 -13.34
C PRO A 83 21.99 -21.78 -14.36
N PHE A 84 20.85 -22.48 -14.40
CA PHE A 84 19.74 -22.11 -15.29
C PHE A 84 19.12 -20.77 -14.90
N GLY A 85 18.95 -20.52 -13.60
CA GLY A 85 18.47 -19.25 -13.09
C GLY A 85 19.41 -18.08 -13.41
N ALA A 86 20.72 -18.30 -13.38
CA ALA A 86 21.71 -17.29 -13.75
C ALA A 86 21.71 -17.01 -15.26
N ALA A 87 21.66 -18.06 -16.10
CA ALA A 87 21.57 -17.93 -17.55
C ALA A 87 20.26 -17.22 -17.99
N ALA A 88 19.13 -17.62 -17.39
CA ALA A 88 17.84 -16.97 -17.55
C ALA A 88 17.88 -15.49 -17.19
N LEU A 89 18.54 -15.14 -16.08
CA LEU A 89 18.69 -13.76 -15.66
C LEU A 89 19.52 -12.95 -16.67
N ALA A 90 20.64 -13.51 -17.14
CA ALA A 90 21.52 -12.87 -18.12
C ALA A 90 20.82 -12.60 -19.47
N ALA A 91 20.00 -13.55 -19.94
CA ALA A 91 19.24 -13.39 -21.19
C ALA A 91 17.97 -12.53 -21.01
N GLY A 92 17.30 -12.64 -19.86
CA GLY A 92 16.03 -11.98 -19.60
C GLY A 92 16.16 -10.50 -19.23
N LEU A 93 17.23 -10.11 -18.52
CA LEU A 93 17.42 -8.72 -18.08
C LEU A 93 17.53 -7.71 -19.24
N PRO A 94 18.28 -7.98 -20.34
CA PRO A 94 18.31 -7.07 -21.49
C PRO A 94 16.94 -6.89 -22.13
N LEU A 95 16.17 -7.97 -22.31
CA LEU A 95 14.80 -7.89 -22.83
C LEU A 95 13.86 -7.14 -21.90
N ARG A 96 14.07 -7.28 -20.59
CA ARG A 96 13.32 -6.56 -19.57
C ARG A 96 13.66 -5.08 -19.54
N ALA A 97 14.93 -4.71 -19.75
CA ALA A 97 15.35 -3.33 -19.91
C ALA A 97 14.77 -2.72 -21.19
N LEU A 98 14.75 -3.48 -22.29
CA LEU A 98 14.10 -3.06 -23.53
C LEU A 98 12.59 -2.87 -23.34
N ASP A 99 11.90 -3.82 -22.69
CA ASP A 99 10.48 -3.72 -22.32
C ASP A 99 10.19 -2.43 -21.54
N HIS A 100 11.04 -2.11 -20.56
CA HIS A 100 10.89 -0.93 -19.73
C HIS A 100 10.90 0.38 -20.54
N CYS A 101 11.69 0.47 -21.61
CA CYS A 101 11.70 1.64 -22.49
C CYS A 101 10.34 1.90 -23.17
N PHE A 102 9.46 0.90 -23.23
CA PHE A 102 8.12 1.01 -23.82
C PHE A 102 6.99 1.09 -22.79
N ARG A 103 7.31 1.03 -21.50
CA ARG A 103 6.32 1.15 -20.43
C ARG A 103 5.93 2.62 -20.25
N PRO A 104 4.64 2.94 -20.21
CA PRO A 104 4.21 4.28 -19.83
C PRO A 104 4.58 4.55 -18.36
N PRO A 105 4.63 5.83 -17.93
CA PRO A 105 4.92 6.20 -16.55
C PRO A 105 3.84 5.72 -15.56
N PHE A 106 2.65 5.37 -16.05
CA PHE A 106 1.54 4.77 -15.30
C PHE A 106 0.59 4.12 -16.32
N SER A 107 -0.36 3.32 -15.82
CA SER A 107 -1.46 2.77 -16.59
C SER A 107 -2.79 3.28 -16.07
N TYR A 108 -3.74 3.55 -16.97
CA TYR A 108 -5.06 4.05 -16.62
C TYR A 108 -6.14 3.20 -17.29
N MET A 109 -6.93 2.51 -16.48
CA MET A 109 -8.10 1.76 -16.93
C MET A 109 -9.33 2.65 -16.81
N LYS A 110 -10.12 2.70 -17.89
CA LYS A 110 -11.40 3.40 -17.96
C LYS A 110 -12.45 2.44 -18.51
N ALA A 111 -13.42 2.07 -17.70
CA ALA A 111 -14.47 1.14 -18.13
C ALA A 111 -15.24 1.71 -19.33
N PRO A 112 -15.61 0.90 -20.34
CA PRO A 112 -16.36 1.36 -21.51
C PRO A 112 -17.71 1.99 -21.14
N ASN A 113 -18.34 1.45 -20.10
CA ASN A 113 -19.63 1.90 -19.57
C ASN A 113 -19.48 2.86 -18.40
N ALA A 114 -18.31 3.49 -18.24
CA ALA A 114 -18.15 4.58 -17.27
C ALA A 114 -19.23 5.62 -17.58
N GLN A 115 -20.30 5.63 -16.76
CA GLN A 115 -21.37 6.60 -16.92
C GLN A 115 -20.75 8.00 -16.91
N GLU A 116 -21.36 8.92 -17.68
CA GLU A 116 -21.07 10.35 -17.56
C GLU A 116 -21.03 10.72 -16.07
N PRO A 117 -20.10 11.60 -15.66
CA PRO A 117 -19.78 11.81 -14.26
C PRO A 117 -21.06 11.99 -13.44
N ARG A 118 -21.33 11.08 -12.50
CA ARG A 118 -22.14 11.50 -11.35
C ARG A 118 -21.28 12.53 -10.66
N ALA A 119 -21.70 13.78 -10.70
CA ALA A 119 -20.94 14.85 -10.08
C ALA A 119 -20.75 14.49 -8.61
N LEU A 120 -19.56 14.74 -8.06
CA LEU A 120 -19.35 14.63 -6.62
C LEU A 120 -20.40 15.45 -5.84
N GLU A 121 -20.93 16.51 -6.49
CA GLU A 121 -22.01 17.38 -6.05
C GLU A 121 -23.31 16.64 -5.69
N ASP A 122 -23.59 15.50 -6.35
CA ASP A 122 -24.80 14.69 -6.07
C ASP A 122 -24.67 13.86 -4.79
N ARG A 123 -23.46 13.78 -4.22
CA ARG A 123 -23.19 13.01 -3.00
C ARG A 123 -23.20 13.92 -1.78
N LYS A 124 -23.98 13.53 -0.78
CA LYS A 124 -23.94 14.16 0.56
C LYS A 124 -22.61 13.89 1.28
N VAL A 125 -21.97 12.78 0.96
CA VAL A 125 -20.80 12.26 1.65
C VAL A 125 -19.90 11.56 0.63
N LEU A 126 -18.59 11.79 0.75
CA LEU A 126 -17.54 11.10 0.00
C LEU A 126 -16.87 10.07 0.93
N HIS A 127 -16.89 8.80 0.52
CA HIS A 127 -16.21 7.73 1.25
C HIS A 127 -14.89 7.35 0.57
N ILE A 128 -13.78 7.52 1.27
CA ILE A 128 -12.42 7.23 0.78
C ILE A 128 -11.79 6.15 1.65
N ARG A 129 -11.11 5.19 1.03
CA ARG A 129 -10.34 4.15 1.74
C ARG A 129 -8.87 4.21 1.39
N THR A 130 -8.00 3.99 2.38
CA THR A 130 -6.60 3.61 2.16
C THR A 130 -6.34 2.20 2.69
N HIS A 131 -5.56 1.41 1.95
CA HIS A 131 -5.29 0.04 2.35
C HIS A 131 -3.98 -0.50 1.74
N ASN A 132 -2.99 -0.76 2.59
CA ASN A 132 -1.80 -1.49 2.20
C ASN A 132 -2.12 -3.00 2.08
N LEU A 133 -1.90 -3.56 0.88
CA LEU A 133 -2.31 -4.93 0.56
C LEU A 133 -1.20 -5.97 0.72
N GLY A 134 0.06 -5.55 0.88
CA GLY A 134 1.21 -6.46 0.94
C GLY A 134 1.32 -7.42 -0.25
N LEU A 135 0.84 -7.05 -1.45
CA LEU A 135 0.88 -7.88 -2.66
C LEU A 135 2.28 -7.83 -3.29
N VAL A 136 3.27 -8.30 -2.55
CA VAL A 136 4.68 -8.38 -2.96
C VAL A 136 4.94 -9.62 -3.85
N PRO A 137 6.05 -9.67 -4.61
CA PRO A 137 6.47 -10.88 -5.33
C PRO A 137 6.46 -12.14 -4.45
N THR A 138 6.03 -13.28 -4.98
CA THR A 138 5.81 -14.52 -4.21
C THR A 138 7.02 -14.99 -3.39
N SER A 139 8.24 -14.75 -3.89
CA SER A 139 9.47 -15.05 -3.15
C SER A 139 9.59 -14.19 -1.89
N LEU A 140 9.31 -12.89 -1.99
CA LEU A 140 9.27 -11.98 -0.84
C LEU A 140 8.09 -12.31 0.07
N SER A 141 6.93 -12.70 -0.48
CA SER A 141 5.80 -13.15 0.34
C SER A 141 6.21 -14.35 1.21
N THR A 142 6.85 -15.34 0.59
CA THR A 142 7.34 -16.54 1.30
C THR A 142 8.37 -16.18 2.39
N LEU A 143 9.29 -15.24 2.10
CA LEU A 143 10.31 -14.77 3.05
C LEU A 143 9.77 -13.86 4.17
N ASN A 144 8.54 -13.35 4.01
CA ASN A 144 7.87 -12.50 4.98
C ASN A 144 6.70 -13.24 5.68
N ASP A 145 6.56 -14.56 5.49
CA ASP A 145 5.43 -15.34 6.00
C ASP A 145 4.05 -14.84 5.55
N LEU A 146 4.01 -14.21 4.37
CA LEU A 146 2.78 -13.72 3.76
C LEU A 146 2.14 -14.86 2.95
N SER A 147 0.81 -14.98 3.07
CA SER A 147 -0.01 -15.79 2.15
C SER A 147 0.25 -15.45 0.67
N ASP A 148 -0.15 -16.36 -0.21
CA ASP A 148 0.03 -16.18 -1.65
C ASP A 148 -0.64 -14.88 -2.14
N PRO A 149 0.05 -14.03 -2.92
CA PRO A 149 -0.51 -12.77 -3.37
C PRO A 149 -1.81 -12.90 -4.18
N LEU A 150 -2.01 -13.96 -4.97
CA LEU A 150 -3.23 -14.13 -5.76
C LEU A 150 -4.41 -14.53 -4.89
N GLU A 151 -4.18 -15.42 -3.92
CA GLU A 151 -5.19 -15.77 -2.91
C GLU A 151 -5.59 -14.54 -2.10
N ARG A 152 -4.59 -13.76 -1.64
CA ARG A 152 -4.81 -12.52 -0.92
C ARG A 152 -5.64 -11.52 -1.73
N ALA A 153 -5.24 -11.23 -2.97
CA ALA A 153 -5.93 -10.30 -3.83
C ALA A 153 -7.39 -10.74 -4.09
N ARG A 154 -7.63 -12.04 -4.26
CA ARG A 154 -8.99 -12.59 -4.43
C ARG A 154 -9.84 -12.38 -3.18
N THR A 155 -9.28 -12.63 -2.00
CA THR A 155 -9.99 -12.42 -0.72
C THR A 155 -10.32 -10.94 -0.52
N ILE A 156 -9.36 -10.03 -0.73
CA ILE A 156 -9.57 -8.58 -0.66
C ILE A 156 -10.64 -8.13 -1.65
N LEU A 157 -10.52 -8.54 -2.91
CA LEU A 157 -11.48 -8.19 -3.97
C LEU A 157 -12.90 -8.62 -3.59
N ASN A 158 -13.07 -9.87 -3.15
CA ASN A 158 -14.36 -10.38 -2.72
C ASN A 158 -14.92 -9.58 -1.54
N TRP A 159 -14.08 -9.22 -0.58
CA TRP A 159 -14.48 -8.41 0.57
C TRP A 159 -14.94 -7.00 0.15
N ILE A 160 -14.22 -6.34 -0.76
CA ILE A 160 -14.61 -5.03 -1.26
C ILE A 160 -15.92 -5.11 -2.05
N ILE A 161 -16.04 -6.05 -2.99
CA ILE A 161 -17.21 -6.12 -3.89
C ILE A 161 -18.47 -6.60 -3.15
N LYS A 162 -18.34 -7.51 -2.18
CA LYS A 162 -19.50 -8.02 -1.43
C LYS A 162 -19.87 -7.17 -0.22
N GLY A 163 -18.98 -6.27 0.23
CA GLY A 163 -19.26 -5.37 1.35
C GLY A 163 -20.41 -4.41 1.03
N SER A 164 -21.29 -4.17 2.00
CA SER A 164 -22.39 -3.20 1.88
C SER A 164 -21.91 -1.75 1.85
N ASN A 165 -20.73 -1.46 2.41
CA ASN A 165 -20.16 -0.13 2.48
C ASN A 165 -18.95 0.04 1.53
N GLN A 166 -19.22 -0.01 0.22
CA GLN A 166 -18.18 0.18 -0.79
C GLN A 166 -17.70 1.64 -0.85
N PRO A 167 -16.40 1.91 -0.65
CA PRO A 167 -15.84 3.25 -0.78
C PRO A 167 -16.10 3.84 -2.17
N ASP A 168 -16.14 5.15 -2.29
CA ASP A 168 -16.19 5.81 -3.59
C ASP A 168 -14.82 5.91 -4.23
N MET A 169 -13.77 5.97 -3.42
CA MET A 169 -12.38 5.87 -3.85
C MET A 169 -11.57 4.98 -2.92
N ILE A 170 -10.65 4.21 -3.48
CA ILE A 170 -9.72 3.37 -2.74
C ILE A 170 -8.30 3.62 -3.21
N PHE A 171 -7.39 3.83 -2.27
CA PHE A 171 -5.97 4.00 -2.49
C PHE A 171 -5.23 2.82 -1.88
N PHE A 172 -4.68 1.97 -2.74
CA PHE A 172 -3.92 0.81 -2.32
C PHE A 172 -2.41 1.10 -2.31
N GLN A 173 -1.72 0.48 -1.36
CA GLN A 173 -0.26 0.40 -1.31
C GLN A 173 0.20 -1.07 -1.41
N GLU A 174 1.47 -1.25 -1.76
CA GLU A 174 2.12 -2.55 -1.98
C GLU A 174 1.46 -3.48 -3.02
N VAL A 175 0.88 -2.89 -4.07
CA VAL A 175 0.34 -3.63 -5.21
C VAL A 175 1.43 -3.93 -6.24
N PHE A 176 2.43 -4.74 -5.87
CA PHE A 176 3.61 -5.01 -6.69
C PHE A 176 3.51 -6.26 -7.58
N HIS A 177 2.72 -7.25 -7.16
CA HIS A 177 2.58 -8.53 -7.86
C HIS A 177 1.65 -8.39 -9.06
N GLU A 178 2.21 -8.41 -10.27
CA GLU A 178 1.50 -8.05 -11.51
C GLU A 178 0.20 -8.84 -11.74
N ASP A 179 0.21 -10.17 -11.58
CA ASP A 179 -1.02 -10.96 -11.78
C ASP A 179 -2.07 -10.72 -10.68
N ALA A 180 -1.64 -10.37 -9.46
CA ALA A 180 -2.55 -10.05 -8.36
C ALA A 180 -3.14 -8.64 -8.55
N GLN A 181 -2.32 -7.71 -9.05
CA GLN A 181 -2.76 -6.40 -9.49
C GLN A 181 -3.78 -6.50 -10.64
N ARG A 182 -3.52 -7.33 -11.66
CA ARG A 182 -4.45 -7.60 -12.76
C ARG A 182 -5.79 -8.10 -12.23
N LEU A 183 -5.76 -9.17 -11.41
CA LEU A 183 -6.96 -9.75 -10.80
C LEU A 183 -7.75 -8.70 -10.01
N LEU A 184 -7.07 -7.87 -9.22
CA LEU A 184 -7.68 -6.81 -8.44
C LEU A 184 -8.32 -5.74 -9.34
N CYS A 185 -7.59 -5.22 -10.34
CA CYS A 185 -8.08 -4.14 -11.20
C CYS A 185 -9.26 -4.61 -12.07
N GLU A 186 -9.16 -5.78 -12.70
CA GLU A 186 -10.24 -6.35 -13.52
C GLU A 186 -11.48 -6.66 -12.68
N GLY A 187 -11.30 -7.17 -11.46
CA GLY A 187 -12.39 -7.44 -10.54
C GLY A 187 -13.09 -6.17 -10.02
N LEU A 188 -12.34 -5.09 -9.82
CA LEU A 188 -12.89 -3.81 -9.35
C LEU A 188 -13.55 -3.00 -10.46
N ALA A 189 -13.19 -3.22 -11.74
CA ALA A 189 -13.61 -2.39 -12.87
C ALA A 189 -15.14 -2.26 -13.04
N ALA A 190 -15.93 -3.23 -12.56
CA ALA A 190 -17.39 -3.16 -12.59
C ALA A 190 -17.97 -2.11 -11.63
N ALA A 191 -17.32 -1.89 -10.48
CA ALA A 191 -17.75 -0.95 -9.45
C ALA A 191 -16.97 0.38 -9.51
N TYR A 192 -15.75 0.35 -10.02
CA TYR A 192 -14.83 1.48 -10.08
C TYR A 192 -14.39 1.72 -11.53
N PRO A 193 -15.13 2.56 -12.29
CA PRO A 193 -14.85 2.80 -13.70
C PRO A 193 -13.49 3.43 -13.99
N TYR A 194 -12.84 4.06 -13.01
CA TYR A 194 -11.56 4.75 -13.19
C TYR A 194 -10.50 4.12 -12.29
N ILE A 195 -9.55 3.38 -12.87
CA ILE A 195 -8.49 2.69 -12.10
C ILE A 195 -7.12 3.11 -12.60
N LEU A 196 -6.31 3.69 -11.72
CA LEU A 196 -4.92 4.05 -11.97
C LEU A 196 -4.01 2.98 -11.36
N HIS A 197 -3.06 2.44 -12.12
CA HIS A 197 -2.16 1.39 -11.61
C HIS A 197 -0.78 1.46 -12.26
N SER A 198 0.11 0.57 -11.83
CA SER A 198 1.48 0.45 -12.37
C SER A 198 2.25 1.78 -12.42
N ILE A 199 2.04 2.64 -11.42
CA ILE A 199 2.65 3.98 -11.36
C ILE A 199 4.17 3.88 -11.16
N CYS A 200 4.92 4.59 -12.00
CA CYS A 200 6.37 4.67 -12.02
C CYS A 200 7.06 3.29 -11.95
N PRO A 201 6.89 2.43 -12.97
CA PRO A 201 7.55 1.12 -13.00
C PRO A 201 9.07 1.28 -13.09
N THR A 202 9.81 0.47 -12.34
CA THR A 202 11.25 0.27 -12.53
C THR A 202 11.52 -0.57 -13.76
N PHE A 203 12.78 -0.63 -14.20
CA PHE A 203 13.18 -1.57 -15.23
C PHE A 203 12.99 -3.04 -14.82
N LEU A 204 13.09 -3.37 -13.53
CA LEU A 204 12.75 -4.71 -13.01
C LEU A 204 11.24 -4.98 -13.06
N GLY A 205 10.43 -3.96 -13.36
CA GLY A 205 8.98 -3.99 -13.45
C GLY A 205 8.26 -3.88 -12.11
N LEU A 206 8.99 -3.66 -11.01
CA LEU A 206 8.38 -3.24 -9.74
C LEU A 206 7.92 -1.78 -9.88
N SER A 207 6.65 -1.50 -9.65
CA SER A 207 6.09 -0.14 -9.62
C SER A 207 6.34 0.55 -8.27
N SER A 208 5.79 1.73 -8.10
CA SER A 208 5.63 2.40 -6.81
C SER A 208 4.76 1.62 -5.81
N GLY A 209 3.98 0.64 -6.29
CA GLY A 209 3.04 -0.14 -5.49
C GLY A 209 1.68 0.51 -5.32
N TYR A 210 1.44 1.67 -5.93
CA TYR A 210 0.12 2.31 -5.92
C TYR A 210 -0.86 1.65 -6.90
N CYS A 211 -2.10 1.53 -6.46
CA CYS A 211 -3.28 1.34 -7.29
C CYS A 211 -4.40 2.20 -6.72
N VAL A 212 -5.10 2.96 -7.56
CA VAL A 212 -6.23 3.81 -7.15
C VAL A 212 -7.45 3.36 -7.92
N ALA A 213 -8.53 3.04 -7.22
CA ALA A 213 -9.82 2.71 -7.82
C ALA A 213 -10.83 3.81 -7.45
N SER A 214 -11.54 4.36 -8.43
CA SER A 214 -12.42 5.51 -8.24
C SER A 214 -13.75 5.34 -8.97
N LYS A 215 -14.84 5.70 -8.29
CA LYS A 215 -16.16 5.91 -8.89
C LYS A 215 -16.26 7.21 -9.68
N PHE A 216 -15.37 8.17 -9.41
CA PHE A 216 -15.35 9.49 -10.03
C PHE A 216 -14.22 9.64 -11.06
N PRO A 217 -14.42 10.44 -12.12
CA PRO A 217 -13.36 10.75 -13.07
C PRO A 217 -12.18 11.44 -12.37
N ILE A 218 -10.97 11.01 -12.73
CA ILE A 218 -9.74 11.65 -12.28
C ILE A 218 -9.42 12.80 -13.23
N ASP A 219 -9.30 14.00 -12.69
CA ASP A 219 -8.99 15.20 -13.47
C ASP A 219 -7.48 15.36 -13.69
N GLU A 220 -6.68 15.09 -12.67
CA GLU A 220 -5.23 15.20 -12.76
C GLU A 220 -4.56 14.19 -11.84
N ILE A 221 -3.41 13.68 -12.27
CA ILE A 221 -2.51 12.94 -11.41
C ILE A 221 -1.14 13.60 -11.38
N GLU A 222 -0.50 13.53 -10.24
CA GLU A 222 0.89 13.95 -10.08
C GLU A 222 1.62 12.98 -9.16
N PHE A 223 2.81 12.56 -9.57
CA PHE A 223 3.62 11.62 -8.80
C PHE A 223 5.01 12.20 -8.56
N HIS A 224 5.44 12.24 -7.29
CA HIS A 224 6.76 12.69 -6.87
C HIS A 224 7.47 11.55 -6.15
N ARG A 225 8.58 11.07 -6.71
CA ARG A 225 9.41 10.05 -6.07
C ARG A 225 10.11 10.63 -4.83
N PHE A 226 10.22 9.85 -3.78
CA PHE A 226 11.05 10.23 -2.64
C PHE A 226 12.52 10.33 -3.03
N HIS A 227 13.17 11.41 -2.60
CA HIS A 227 14.60 11.63 -2.84
C HIS A 227 15.46 10.73 -1.94
N GLN A 228 14.94 10.38 -0.77
CA GLN A 228 15.63 9.54 0.20
C GLN A 228 14.83 8.27 0.47
N MET A 229 15.50 7.14 0.28
CA MET A 229 15.06 5.80 0.60
C MET A 229 16.30 5.01 1.04
N ILE A 230 16.17 4.08 1.98
CA ILE A 230 17.26 3.20 2.40
C ILE A 230 16.77 1.76 2.51
N GLY A 231 17.67 0.79 2.34
CA GLY A 231 17.33 -0.61 2.45
C GLY A 231 16.66 -1.19 1.19
N PRO A 232 15.95 -2.33 1.31
CA PRO A 232 15.27 -2.99 0.19
C PRO A 232 14.21 -2.11 -0.47
N GLU A 233 13.71 -1.10 0.23
CA GLU A 233 12.70 -0.16 -0.27
C GLU A 233 13.22 0.67 -1.46
N LYS A 234 14.54 0.76 -1.67
CA LYS A 234 15.15 1.34 -2.90
C LYS A 234 14.81 0.59 -4.19
N LEU A 235 14.31 -0.65 -4.09
CA LEU A 235 13.96 -1.47 -5.24
C LEU A 235 12.61 -1.07 -5.87
N SER A 236 11.79 -0.29 -5.17
CA SER A 236 10.55 0.27 -5.71
C SER A 236 10.65 1.80 -5.82
N GLN A 237 9.91 2.39 -6.76
CA GLN A 237 9.84 3.84 -6.94
C GLN A 237 8.80 4.42 -5.98
N ARG A 238 8.99 4.31 -4.66
CA ARG A 238 8.05 4.89 -3.68
C ARG A 238 8.06 6.42 -3.74
N GLY A 239 6.93 7.04 -3.40
CA GLY A 239 6.75 8.48 -3.52
C GLY A 239 5.43 8.97 -2.96
N ILE A 240 5.02 10.15 -3.42
CA ILE A 240 3.73 10.78 -3.13
C ILE A 240 2.94 10.80 -4.44
N LEU A 241 1.73 10.27 -4.41
CA LEU A 241 0.77 10.32 -5.50
C LEU A 241 -0.33 11.32 -5.12
N ARG A 242 -0.47 12.40 -5.89
CA ARG A 242 -1.63 13.28 -5.85
C ARG A 242 -2.62 12.86 -6.93
N VAL A 243 -3.87 12.68 -6.52
CA VAL A 243 -5.02 12.48 -7.39
C VAL A 243 -5.96 13.65 -7.16
N ARG A 244 -6.28 14.37 -8.23
CA ARG A 244 -7.22 15.49 -8.24
C ARG A 244 -8.54 15.04 -8.83
N ILE A 245 -9.63 15.32 -8.13
CA ILE A 245 -10.98 15.10 -8.64
C ILE A 245 -11.78 16.40 -8.59
N PRO A 246 -12.75 16.60 -9.51
CA PRO A 246 -13.68 17.73 -9.43
C PRO A 246 -14.51 17.69 -8.16
N ALA A 247 -14.73 18.85 -7.54
CA ALA A 247 -15.59 19.02 -6.37
C ALA A 247 -16.39 20.33 -6.48
N GLU A 248 -17.48 20.46 -5.71
CA GLU A 248 -18.24 21.71 -5.65
C GLU A 248 -17.31 22.86 -5.21
N GLY A 249 -17.29 23.95 -5.99
CA GLY A 249 -16.40 25.09 -5.72
C GLY A 249 -14.93 24.89 -6.09
N GLY A 250 -14.56 23.82 -6.80
CA GLY A 250 -13.21 23.65 -7.37
C GLY A 250 -12.76 22.20 -7.49
N PHE A 251 -11.72 21.84 -6.75
CA PHE A 251 -11.10 20.52 -6.80
C PHE A 251 -10.84 19.99 -5.40
N LEU A 252 -10.89 18.67 -5.25
CA LEU A 252 -10.35 17.95 -4.09
C LEU A 252 -9.02 17.30 -4.49
N ASP A 253 -7.96 17.61 -3.76
CA ASP A 253 -6.66 16.96 -3.89
C ASP A 253 -6.45 15.89 -2.82
N LEU A 254 -6.18 14.67 -3.27
CA LEU A 254 -5.92 13.49 -2.46
C LEU A 254 -4.44 13.10 -2.59
N PHE A 255 -3.69 13.20 -1.50
CA PHE A 255 -2.26 12.89 -1.46
C PHE A 255 -2.03 11.54 -0.79
N ALA A 256 -1.78 10.51 -1.60
CA ALA A 256 -1.42 9.19 -1.12
C ALA A 256 0.10 9.07 -0.94
N LEU A 257 0.56 8.61 0.23
CA LEU A 257 1.98 8.31 0.48
C LEU A 257 2.19 6.86 0.97
N HIS A 258 3.42 6.37 0.80
CA HIS A 258 3.88 5.12 1.36
C HIS A 258 5.33 5.31 1.79
N ALA A 259 5.50 5.74 3.04
CA ALA A 259 6.77 6.22 3.54
C ALA A 259 7.79 5.08 3.73
N GLN A 260 9.02 5.44 4.12
CA GLN A 260 10.07 4.48 4.48
C GLN A 260 9.55 3.53 5.58
N ALA A 261 9.53 2.24 5.28
CA ALA A 261 9.13 1.21 6.22
C ALA A 261 10.17 0.97 7.30
N ILE A 262 9.75 0.26 8.35
CA ILE A 262 10.54 -0.14 9.53
C ILE A 262 10.94 1.06 10.42
N GLN A 263 10.85 0.87 11.73
CA GLN A 263 11.24 1.87 12.71
C GLN A 263 12.77 2.02 12.85
N GLY A 264 13.19 3.12 13.48
CA GLY A 264 14.56 3.34 13.94
C GLY A 264 15.18 4.62 13.40
N LYS A 265 16.12 5.19 14.17
CA LYS A 265 16.66 6.56 13.98
C LYS A 265 17.04 6.91 12.54
N ARG A 266 17.75 6.01 11.84
CA ARG A 266 18.17 6.25 10.45
C ARG A 266 16.97 6.32 9.48
N ARG A 267 15.95 5.48 9.69
CA ARG A 267 14.72 5.45 8.88
C ARG A 267 13.78 6.59 9.25
N ALA A 268 13.72 6.97 10.53
CA ALA A 268 13.02 8.15 11.00
C ALA A 268 13.53 9.43 10.33
N LYS A 269 14.86 9.60 10.22
CA LYS A 269 15.46 10.71 9.46
C LYS A 269 15.03 10.72 7.99
N VAL A 270 14.93 9.55 7.36
CA VAL A 270 14.44 9.42 5.99
C VAL A 270 12.96 9.82 5.91
N ARG A 271 12.10 9.34 6.82
CA ARG A 271 10.68 9.75 6.86
C ARG A 271 10.50 11.25 7.06
N LEU A 272 11.29 11.89 7.92
CA LEU A 272 11.26 13.36 8.06
C LEU A 272 11.52 14.08 6.73
N ALA A 273 12.52 13.62 5.96
CA ALA A 273 12.80 14.18 4.64
C ALA A 273 11.65 13.93 3.64
N GLN A 274 11.02 12.76 3.71
CA GLN A 274 9.86 12.41 2.89
C GLN A 274 8.63 13.25 3.22
N TYR A 275 8.41 13.56 4.50
CA TYR A 275 7.31 14.42 4.93
C TYR A 275 7.52 15.87 4.57
N ALA A 276 8.76 16.36 4.60
CA ALA A 276 9.08 17.67 4.03
C ALA A 276 8.77 17.73 2.52
N GLN A 277 8.99 16.65 1.77
CA GLN A 277 8.56 16.57 0.36
C GLN A 277 7.03 16.60 0.22
N LEU A 278 6.31 15.89 1.11
CA LEU A 278 4.84 15.91 1.15
C LEU A 278 4.33 17.33 1.43
N GLU A 279 4.86 18.00 2.45
CA GLU A 279 4.47 19.37 2.81
C GLU A 279 4.67 20.33 1.65
N ALA A 280 5.80 20.25 0.95
CA ALA A 280 6.05 21.08 -0.23
C ALA A 280 5.01 20.83 -1.34
N MET A 281 4.63 19.56 -1.57
CA MET A 281 3.64 19.19 -2.59
C MET A 281 2.21 19.61 -2.20
N VAL A 282 1.86 19.52 -0.91
CA VAL A 282 0.57 19.98 -0.37
C VAL A 282 0.47 21.51 -0.43
N ALA A 283 1.55 22.22 -0.07
CA ALA A 283 1.61 23.68 -0.12
C ALA A 283 1.54 24.23 -1.55
N ALA A 284 2.09 23.50 -2.53
CA ALA A 284 2.03 23.86 -3.94
C ALA A 284 0.64 23.64 -4.57
N SER A 285 -0.25 22.91 -3.90
CA SER A 285 -1.62 22.70 -4.38
C SER A 285 -2.50 23.92 -4.10
N ASP A 286 -3.17 24.37 -5.16
CA ASP A 286 -4.17 25.44 -5.17
C ASP A 286 -5.57 24.99 -4.70
N SER A 287 -5.75 23.69 -4.42
CA SER A 287 -7.03 23.18 -3.94
C SER A 287 -7.31 23.64 -2.51
N ALA A 288 -8.55 24.08 -2.27
CA ALA A 288 -9.04 24.41 -0.93
C ALA A 288 -9.42 23.15 -0.11
N PHE A 289 -9.60 22.00 -0.76
CA PHE A 289 -9.98 20.75 -0.15
C PHE A 289 -8.85 19.74 -0.33
N LYS A 290 -8.21 19.37 0.78
CA LYS A 290 -7.01 18.54 0.77
C LYS A 290 -7.14 17.42 1.79
N VAL A 291 -6.78 16.21 1.38
CA VAL A 291 -6.72 15.02 2.22
C VAL A 291 -5.40 14.31 1.97
N ILE A 292 -4.68 13.97 3.03
CA ILE A 292 -3.49 13.13 2.97
C ILE A 292 -3.88 11.76 3.51
N LEU A 293 -3.47 10.70 2.83
CA LEU A 293 -3.77 9.34 3.22
C LEU A 293 -2.67 8.37 2.80
N GLY A 294 -2.69 7.15 3.30
CA GLY A 294 -1.73 6.13 2.90
C GLY A 294 -1.02 5.49 4.09
N ASP A 295 0.07 4.79 3.78
CA ASP A 295 0.90 4.13 4.78
C ASP A 295 2.05 5.03 5.24
N PHE A 296 1.88 5.64 6.41
CA PHE A 296 2.86 6.56 6.98
C PHE A 296 4.06 5.85 7.60
N ASN A 297 3.98 4.54 7.89
CA ASN A 297 5.05 3.77 8.54
C ASN A 297 5.62 4.44 9.82
N THR A 298 4.75 5.03 10.63
CA THR A 298 5.14 5.66 11.91
C THR A 298 4.35 5.09 13.07
N SER A 299 4.93 5.08 14.25
CA SER A 299 4.19 4.79 15.47
C SER A 299 4.76 5.57 16.64
N ARG A 300 3.89 6.04 17.54
CA ARG A 300 4.31 6.60 18.82
C ARG A 300 4.89 5.53 19.74
N LEU A 301 4.48 4.26 19.64
CA LEU A 301 5.09 3.16 20.39
C LEU A 301 6.08 2.37 19.53
N THR A 302 7.10 1.82 20.16
CA THR A 302 7.97 0.79 19.58
C THR A 302 7.18 -0.50 19.38
N LEU A 303 7.75 -1.44 18.60
CA LEU A 303 7.19 -2.79 18.49
C LEU A 303 7.00 -3.46 19.86
N GLU A 304 7.83 -3.13 20.86
CA GLU A 304 7.78 -3.71 22.20
C GLU A 304 6.81 -2.95 23.14
N GLY A 305 6.01 -2.01 22.61
CA GLY A 305 5.05 -1.23 23.38
C GLY A 305 5.65 -0.10 24.22
N ALA A 306 6.99 0.05 24.23
CA ALA A 306 7.64 1.19 24.87
C ALA A 306 7.41 2.48 24.07
N ASP A 307 7.25 3.62 24.74
CA ASP A 307 7.19 4.93 24.08
C ASP A 307 8.43 5.13 23.19
N ASN A 308 8.18 5.43 21.92
CA ASN A 308 9.22 5.70 20.91
C ASN A 308 9.73 7.16 21.01
N LEU A 309 9.45 7.81 22.15
CA LEU A 309 9.65 9.23 22.38
C LEU A 309 11.04 9.58 22.94
N ASP A 310 11.84 8.62 23.39
CA ASP A 310 13.14 8.87 24.05
C ASP A 310 14.32 8.07 23.45
N PRO A 311 15.55 8.64 23.31
CA PRO A 311 16.02 9.97 23.73
C PRO A 311 16.06 11.02 22.59
N PRO A 312 16.22 12.33 22.93
CA PRO A 312 16.15 13.46 22.01
C PRO A 312 17.21 13.39 20.90
N GLY A 313 16.74 13.29 19.65
CA GLY A 313 17.55 13.36 18.45
C GLY A 313 17.11 12.37 17.37
N LEU A 314 16.48 12.88 16.30
CA LEU A 314 16.08 12.11 15.11
C LEU A 314 15.40 10.77 15.46
N SER A 315 14.38 10.84 16.33
CA SER A 315 13.57 9.71 16.78
C SER A 315 12.22 9.67 16.05
N GLU A 316 11.45 8.58 16.21
CA GLU A 316 10.07 8.50 15.72
C GLU A 316 9.18 9.60 16.32
N ALA A 317 9.51 10.07 17.52
CA ALA A 317 8.89 11.24 18.14
C ALA A 317 8.90 12.47 17.24
N ALA A 318 10.05 12.78 16.64
CA ALA A 318 10.21 13.94 15.77
C ALA A 318 9.36 13.78 14.50
N VAL A 319 9.29 12.56 13.97
CA VAL A 319 8.45 12.22 12.81
C VAL A 319 6.98 12.44 13.13
N TYR A 320 6.53 11.95 14.29
CA TYR A 320 5.15 12.09 14.75
C TYR A 320 4.78 13.55 15.01
N LYS A 321 5.67 14.30 15.66
CA LYS A 321 5.52 15.74 15.94
C LYS A 321 5.43 16.56 14.66
N ALA A 322 6.30 16.32 13.68
CA ALA A 322 6.27 17.02 12.40
C ALA A 322 4.91 16.88 11.70
N LEU A 323 4.35 15.67 11.70
CA LEU A 323 2.99 15.46 11.17
C LEU A 323 1.94 16.26 11.94
N GLN A 324 2.01 16.31 13.27
CA GLN A 324 1.04 17.05 14.09
C GLN A 324 1.20 18.58 14.01
N GLU A 325 2.37 19.08 13.63
CA GLU A 325 2.62 20.50 13.42
C GLU A 325 1.91 21.01 12.17
N SER A 326 1.89 20.22 11.10
CA SER A 326 1.32 20.61 9.81
C SER A 326 -0.10 20.09 9.57
N TYR A 327 -0.44 18.96 10.19
CA TYR A 327 -1.68 18.25 9.91
C TYR A 327 -2.52 17.99 11.16
N ARG A 328 -3.83 17.89 10.92
CA ARG A 328 -4.84 17.42 11.85
C ARG A 328 -5.01 15.93 11.68
N ASP A 329 -5.00 15.25 12.81
CA ASP A 329 -5.17 13.82 12.90
C ASP A 329 -6.66 13.51 13.14
N LEU A 330 -7.35 13.11 12.07
CA LEU A 330 -8.81 12.91 12.12
C LEU A 330 -9.20 11.81 13.11
N PHE A 331 -8.40 10.76 13.23
CA PHE A 331 -8.69 9.69 14.17
C PHE A 331 -8.61 10.20 15.60
N LEU A 332 -7.57 10.96 15.96
CA LEU A 332 -7.40 11.52 17.31
C LEU A 332 -8.38 12.66 17.64
N GLU A 333 -9.07 13.21 16.65
CA GLU A 333 -10.17 14.15 16.88
C GLU A 333 -11.44 13.42 17.33
N ASP A 334 -11.68 12.24 16.78
CA ASP A 334 -12.90 11.48 17.02
C ASP A 334 -12.72 10.36 18.06
N HIS A 335 -11.48 9.90 18.33
CA HIS A 335 -11.19 8.75 19.18
C HIS A 335 -10.11 9.07 20.22
N ASP A 336 -10.21 8.41 21.37
CA ASP A 336 -9.16 8.44 22.40
C ASP A 336 -7.96 7.58 21.99
N GLU A 337 -6.91 7.57 22.84
CA GLU A 337 -5.72 6.76 22.59
C GLU A 337 -6.01 5.26 22.59
N LEU A 338 -7.12 4.81 23.20
CA LEU A 338 -7.61 3.43 23.22
C LEU A 338 -8.41 3.07 21.96
N GLY A 339 -8.63 4.02 21.06
CA GLY A 339 -9.46 3.85 19.87
C GLY A 339 -10.95 3.88 20.15
N ASN A 340 -11.37 4.24 21.37
CA ASN A 340 -12.79 4.46 21.65
C ASN A 340 -13.18 5.83 21.12
N ARG A 341 -14.33 5.91 20.44
CA ARG A 341 -14.89 7.20 20.03
C ARG A 341 -15.14 8.10 21.25
N THR A 342 -14.67 9.34 21.17
CA THR A 342 -14.83 10.36 22.20
C THR A 342 -16.28 10.84 22.28
N LYS A 343 -16.75 11.17 23.48
CA LYS A 343 -18.12 11.63 23.70
C LYS A 343 -18.36 12.96 22.96
N GLY A 344 -19.26 12.95 21.98
CA GLY A 344 -19.62 14.13 21.18
C GLY A 344 -18.99 14.18 19.79
N ALA A 345 -18.14 13.20 19.42
CA ALA A 345 -17.65 13.07 18.06
C ALA A 345 -18.81 12.84 17.08
N ARG A 346 -18.84 13.62 15.98
CA ARG A 346 -19.93 13.62 15.01
C ARG A 346 -19.92 12.33 14.18
N LEU A 347 -21.09 11.73 13.96
CA LEU A 347 -21.27 10.62 13.02
C LEU A 347 -21.82 11.18 11.71
N PHE A 348 -21.20 10.81 10.59
CA PHE A 348 -21.64 11.25 9.25
C PHE A 348 -22.43 10.18 8.50
N THR A 349 -22.64 9.01 9.11
CA THR A 349 -23.49 7.94 8.56
C THR A 349 -24.43 7.41 9.63
N ASP A 350 -25.65 7.05 9.20
CA ASP A 350 -26.68 6.46 10.07
C ASP A 350 -26.39 5.00 10.43
N ASP A 351 -25.62 4.29 9.59
CA ASP A 351 -25.11 2.94 9.89
C ASP A 351 -23.79 3.04 10.67
N PRO A 352 -23.75 2.62 11.96
CA PRO A 352 -22.51 2.59 12.70
C PRO A 352 -21.60 1.50 12.13
N LEU A 353 -20.49 1.89 11.50
CA LEU A 353 -19.40 0.93 11.31
C LEU A 353 -18.82 0.62 12.69
N PRO A 354 -18.35 -0.60 12.94
CA PRO A 354 -17.77 -0.95 14.23
C PRO A 354 -16.60 -0.03 14.57
N GLU A 355 -16.59 0.46 15.81
CA GLU A 355 -15.53 1.30 16.35
C GLU A 355 -14.20 0.53 16.41
N PRO A 356 -13.07 1.21 16.19
CA PRO A 356 -11.78 0.56 16.02
C PRO A 356 -11.26 -0.05 17.32
N THR A 357 -11.17 -1.38 17.39
CA THR A 357 -10.45 -2.08 18.47
C THR A 357 -8.96 -2.23 18.08
N GLY A 358 -8.23 -1.10 18.14
CA GLY A 358 -6.75 -0.99 18.12
C GLY A 358 -6.00 -1.39 16.82
N SER A 359 -4.78 -0.85 16.64
CA SER A 359 -3.85 -1.21 15.54
C SER A 359 -2.57 -1.84 16.07
N TRP A 360 -2.00 -2.73 15.26
CA TRP A 360 -0.94 -3.66 15.62
C TRP A 360 0.33 -3.05 16.23
N ALA A 361 0.87 -3.79 17.19
CA ALA A 361 2.32 -3.91 17.44
C ALA A 361 2.92 -5.21 16.85
N PHE A 362 2.14 -6.29 16.68
CA PHE A 362 2.68 -7.58 16.24
C PHE A 362 1.73 -8.39 15.35
N GLY A 363 1.75 -8.21 14.03
CA GLY A 363 1.17 -9.22 13.12
C GLY A 363 1.63 -10.63 13.52
N PRO A 364 0.94 -11.72 13.14
CA PRO A 364 1.37 -13.11 13.44
C PRO A 364 2.86 -13.41 13.12
N GLN A 365 3.50 -12.55 12.32
CA GLN A 365 4.92 -12.44 12.00
C GLN A 365 5.86 -11.98 13.14
N GLY A 366 5.34 -11.66 14.33
CA GLY A 366 6.17 -11.57 15.55
C GLY A 366 6.89 -12.90 15.83
N THR A 367 6.34 -14.02 15.34
CA THR A 367 6.65 -15.36 15.84
C THR A 367 7.62 -16.20 15.00
N THR A 368 7.91 -15.84 13.74
CA THR A 368 8.59 -16.79 12.80
C THR A 368 9.52 -16.14 11.78
N GLY A 369 10.78 -15.83 12.14
CA GLY A 369 11.81 -15.56 11.14
C GLY A 369 13.14 -15.00 11.68
N THR A 370 13.99 -15.86 12.24
CA THR A 370 15.23 -15.47 12.95
C THR A 370 16.46 -15.16 12.08
N ALA A 371 16.41 -15.36 10.75
CA ALA A 371 17.58 -15.13 9.88
C ALA A 371 17.49 -13.78 9.13
N LEU A 372 16.45 -13.58 8.32
CA LEU A 372 16.30 -12.35 7.54
C LEU A 372 15.98 -11.15 8.45
N LYS A 373 15.13 -11.32 9.47
CA LYS A 373 14.83 -10.26 10.46
C LYS A 373 16.06 -9.89 11.29
N LYS A 374 16.94 -10.85 11.61
CA LYS A 374 18.22 -10.59 12.29
C LYS A 374 19.22 -9.87 11.38
N TRP A 375 19.25 -10.19 10.09
CA TRP A 375 20.12 -9.54 9.11
C TRP A 375 19.63 -8.13 8.69
N VAL A 376 18.32 -7.95 8.49
CA VAL A 376 17.70 -6.71 8.00
C VAL A 376 17.37 -5.73 9.14
N CYS A 377 16.91 -6.25 10.28
CA CYS A 377 16.41 -5.43 11.39
C CYS A 377 17.36 -5.40 12.60
N GLY A 378 18.41 -6.22 12.63
CA GLY A 378 19.39 -6.23 13.73
C GLY A 378 18.83 -6.71 15.08
N VAL A 379 17.61 -7.26 15.11
CA VAL A 379 16.92 -7.63 16.36
C VAL A 379 17.49 -8.96 16.90
N LYS A 380 17.99 -8.95 18.14
CA LYS A 380 18.41 -10.14 18.88
C LYS A 380 17.26 -10.59 19.79
N ARG A 381 16.49 -11.62 19.42
CA ARG A 381 15.49 -12.24 20.31
C ARG A 381 16.19 -13.13 21.35
N LYS A 382 15.70 -13.14 22.60
CA LYS A 382 16.05 -14.18 23.59
C LYS A 382 15.55 -15.54 23.07
N SER A 383 16.42 -16.53 23.04
CA SER A 383 16.08 -17.88 22.58
C SER A 383 15.14 -18.56 23.56
N GLY A 384 13.93 -18.97 23.15
CA GLY A 384 13.08 -19.88 23.94
C GLY A 384 11.58 -19.61 23.86
N GLU A 385 11.16 -18.36 23.65
CA GLU A 385 9.73 -18.02 23.64
C GLU A 385 9.14 -18.18 22.23
N ARG A 386 8.25 -19.17 22.06
CA ARG A 386 7.34 -19.25 20.92
C ARG A 386 6.02 -18.62 21.34
N GLU A 387 5.81 -17.37 20.96
CA GLU A 387 4.46 -16.81 21.00
C GLU A 387 3.58 -17.55 19.99
N ARG A 388 2.34 -17.86 20.41
CA ARG A 388 1.34 -18.39 19.48
C ARG A 388 0.88 -17.23 18.59
N PRO A 389 0.77 -17.41 17.27
CA PRO A 389 0.13 -16.41 16.42
C PRO A 389 -1.32 -16.25 16.88
N ILE A 390 -1.73 -15.01 17.11
CA ILE A 390 -3.11 -14.68 17.50
C ILE A 390 -3.95 -14.61 16.22
N THR A 391 -5.07 -15.35 16.17
CA THR A 391 -6.00 -15.37 15.03
C THR A 391 -6.81 -14.07 14.98
N TRP A 392 -6.95 -13.48 13.79
CA TRP A 392 -7.64 -12.21 13.60
C TRP A 392 -9.15 -12.31 13.95
N GLY A 393 -9.72 -11.21 14.43
CA GLY A 393 -11.14 -11.13 14.78
C GLY A 393 -11.54 -11.94 16.02
N THR A 394 -10.60 -12.61 16.68
CA THR A 394 -10.88 -13.33 17.94
C THR A 394 -10.88 -12.39 19.16
N PRO A 395 -11.53 -12.77 20.27
CA PRO A 395 -11.47 -11.99 21.51
C PRO A 395 -10.04 -11.83 22.06
N GLU A 396 -9.16 -12.81 21.83
CA GLU A 396 -7.73 -12.71 22.18
C GLU A 396 -7.04 -11.62 21.35
N TRP A 397 -7.31 -11.59 20.05
CA TRP A 397 -6.81 -10.53 19.16
C TRP A 397 -7.28 -9.15 19.60
N GLN A 398 -8.56 -8.97 19.94
CA GLN A 398 -9.10 -7.69 20.39
C GLN A 398 -8.47 -7.18 21.69
N ARG A 399 -8.13 -8.09 22.63
CA ARG A 399 -7.48 -7.71 23.91
C ARG A 399 -6.03 -7.25 23.75
N GLU A 400 -5.33 -7.78 22.75
CA GLU A 400 -3.89 -7.59 22.53
C GLU A 400 -3.59 -6.43 21.55
N GLN A 401 -4.57 -5.57 21.25
CA GLN A 401 -4.34 -4.35 20.47
C GLN A 401 -4.14 -3.17 21.42
N PRO A 402 -2.91 -2.92 21.95
CA PRO A 402 -2.63 -1.63 22.56
C PRO A 402 -2.83 -0.58 21.47
N ALA A 403 -3.73 0.34 21.73
CA ALA A 403 -4.37 1.08 20.68
C ALA A 403 -3.46 2.08 19.95
N CYS A 404 -3.84 2.26 18.69
CA CYS A 404 -3.76 3.40 17.77
C CYS A 404 -2.52 4.31 17.69
N THR A 405 -1.39 3.97 18.28
CA THR A 405 -0.19 4.80 18.09
C THR A 405 0.47 4.58 16.74
N ALA A 406 0.28 3.41 16.12
CA ALA A 406 0.78 3.10 14.79
C ALA A 406 -0.08 3.74 13.69
N ARG A 407 0.48 4.75 13.04
CA ARG A 407 0.02 5.34 11.78
C ARG A 407 0.68 4.56 10.63
N LEU A 408 0.11 3.39 10.34
CA LEU A 408 0.34 2.69 9.09
C LEU A 408 -0.59 3.32 8.06
N ASP A 409 -1.66 2.60 7.67
CA ASP A 409 -2.78 3.17 6.93
C ASP A 409 -3.47 4.24 7.77
N TYR A 410 -3.47 5.48 7.27
CA TYR A 410 -3.96 6.62 8.02
C TYR A 410 -4.47 7.74 7.13
N ILE A 411 -5.23 8.68 7.72
CA ILE A 411 -5.80 9.83 7.02
C ILE A 411 -5.60 11.09 7.86
N LEU A 412 -5.06 12.14 7.24
CA LEU A 412 -4.76 13.44 7.83
C LEU A 412 -5.38 14.55 6.98
N LEU A 413 -5.73 15.66 7.63
CA LEU A 413 -6.10 16.90 6.94
C LEU A 413 -5.05 17.98 7.18
N PRO A 414 -4.68 18.80 6.19
CA PRO A 414 -3.94 20.03 6.48
C PRO A 414 -4.72 20.91 7.45
N LYS A 415 -4.02 21.61 8.35
CA LYS A 415 -4.67 22.47 9.35
C LYS A 415 -5.53 23.59 8.74
N GLU A 416 -5.15 24.03 7.55
CA GLU A 416 -5.83 25.02 6.74
C GLU A 416 -6.93 24.45 5.83
N SER A 417 -7.12 23.12 5.81
CA SER A 417 -8.12 22.46 4.96
C SER A 417 -9.54 22.86 5.35
N ARG A 418 -10.38 23.18 4.36
CA ARG A 418 -11.80 23.49 4.55
C ARG A 418 -12.65 22.29 4.99
N LEU A 419 -12.05 21.11 5.10
CA LEU A 419 -12.70 19.87 5.56
C LEU A 419 -12.73 19.73 7.08
N LYS A 420 -12.20 20.72 7.83
CA LYS A 420 -12.24 20.73 9.30
C LYS A 420 -13.67 20.59 9.84
N GLY A 421 -13.88 19.58 10.69
CA GLY A 421 -15.18 19.28 11.29
C GLY A 421 -16.20 18.65 10.32
N ARG A 422 -15.74 18.25 9.12
CA ARG A 422 -16.56 17.67 8.04
C ARG A 422 -16.04 16.30 7.60
N ALA A 423 -15.12 15.71 8.36
CA ALA A 423 -14.58 14.40 8.06
C ALA A 423 -14.52 13.59 9.35
N GLU A 424 -14.85 12.31 9.25
CA GLU A 424 -14.57 11.33 10.29
C GLU A 424 -13.71 10.21 9.71
N VAL A 425 -12.90 9.60 10.56
CA VAL A 425 -12.17 8.38 10.23
C VAL A 425 -12.88 7.19 10.85
N ARG A 426 -12.97 6.10 10.07
CA ARG A 426 -13.49 4.82 10.52
C ARG A 426 -12.52 3.72 10.11
N ARG A 427 -12.55 2.59 10.80
CA ARG A 427 -11.85 1.39 10.34
C ARG A 427 -12.84 0.42 9.75
N THR A 428 -12.39 -0.33 8.75
CA THR A 428 -13.26 -1.34 8.18
C THR A 428 -13.35 -2.55 9.10
N GLU A 429 -14.54 -3.14 9.20
CA GLU A 429 -14.76 -4.38 9.93
C GLU A 429 -13.84 -5.50 9.40
N VAL A 430 -13.19 -6.19 10.33
CA VAL A 430 -12.41 -7.38 10.03
C VAL A 430 -13.37 -8.58 10.09
N PRO A 431 -13.49 -9.38 9.03
CA PRO A 431 -14.29 -10.59 9.07
C PRO A 431 -13.86 -11.49 10.26
N SER A 432 -14.82 -11.98 11.04
CA SER A 432 -14.54 -12.98 12.08
C SER A 432 -13.96 -14.25 11.45
N ASP A 433 -13.12 -14.96 12.19
CA ASP A 433 -12.59 -16.29 11.82
C ASP A 433 -11.65 -16.34 10.61
N ALA A 434 -11.10 -15.19 10.19
CA ALA A 434 -10.02 -15.16 9.22
C ALA A 434 -8.69 -15.64 9.87
N THR A 435 -8.14 -16.75 9.37
CA THR A 435 -6.85 -17.32 9.85
C THR A 435 -5.65 -16.41 9.61
N SER A 436 -5.79 -15.41 8.76
CA SER A 436 -4.92 -14.24 8.58
C SER A 436 -5.78 -13.12 8.02
N ALA A 437 -5.55 -11.86 8.40
CA ALA A 437 -6.25 -10.80 7.69
C ALA A 437 -5.94 -10.80 6.19
N PRO A 438 -6.86 -10.23 5.40
CA PRO A 438 -6.64 -9.99 3.99
C PRO A 438 -5.37 -9.19 3.70
N SER A 439 -4.78 -8.44 4.63
CA SER A 439 -3.39 -8.00 4.57
C SER A 439 -2.80 -7.85 5.97
N ASP A 440 -1.51 -7.57 6.09
CA ASP A 440 -0.85 -7.21 7.34
C ASP A 440 -1.27 -5.83 7.89
N HIS A 441 -2.09 -5.09 7.13
CA HIS A 441 -2.63 -3.80 7.49
C HIS A 441 -4.16 -3.81 7.54
N LEU A 442 -4.73 -2.92 8.37
CA LEU A 442 -6.16 -2.67 8.40
C LEU A 442 -6.48 -1.49 7.49
N ALA A 443 -7.46 -1.66 6.62
CA ALA A 443 -7.98 -0.55 5.84
C ALA A 443 -8.55 0.54 6.74
N VAL A 444 -8.29 1.79 6.36
CA VAL A 444 -8.82 2.97 7.02
C VAL A 444 -9.71 3.72 6.04
N ASP A 445 -10.91 4.04 6.52
CA ASP A 445 -11.94 4.77 5.80
C ASP A 445 -11.99 6.22 6.32
N ALA A 446 -12.15 7.19 5.42
CA ALA A 446 -12.60 8.53 5.73
C ALA A 446 -13.95 8.79 5.09
N ILE A 447 -14.83 9.38 5.87
CA ILE A 447 -16.17 9.78 5.46
C ILE A 447 -16.21 11.30 5.52
N ILE A 448 -16.32 11.95 4.36
CA ILE A 448 -16.20 13.41 4.22
C ILE A 448 -17.55 13.98 3.80
N GLU A 449 -18.15 14.82 4.64
CA GLU A 449 -19.40 15.53 4.35
C GLU A 449 -19.21 16.53 3.20
N LYS A 450 -20.28 16.68 2.39
CA LYS A 450 -20.41 17.51 1.18
C LYS A 450 -19.58 18.79 1.22
N PHE A 451 -18.99 19.18 0.10
CA PHE A 451 -18.20 20.41 -0.09
C PHE A 451 -19.12 21.63 -0.29
N ILE A 452 -19.76 22.12 0.78
CA ILE A 452 -20.46 23.43 0.75
C ILE A 452 -19.45 24.56 0.87
#